data_AF-A0A8H3FPM8-F1
#
_entry.id   AF-A0A8H3FPM8-F1
#
_cell.length_a   1.000
_cell.length_b   1.000
_cell.length_c   1.000
_cell.angle_alpha   90.00
_cell.angle_beta   90.00
_cell.angle_gamma   90.00
#
_symmetry.space_group_name_H-M   'P 1'
#
loop_
_entity.id
_entity.type
_entity.pdbx_description
1 polymer ?
#
loop_
_entity_poly.entity_id
_entity_poly.type
_entity_poly.pdbx_seq_one_letter_code
_entity_poly.pdbx_strand_id
1 'polypeptide(L)'
;MYGDHALKLIQHAKRTQALAHLPHYQTELVRETTREVRDLDKDVSNILAPFQGSFNPSSEPATACSVLVNHLCMRRNKRCLLAYHRVRSDKLEEMCWSGKDVLDQEQQAGRQGNGEGSGMASEVGNQSSLSPEEDEYVRQYGDMLAAYKGQWTDIDLTGSLEPPRDLFIDVRVLRDAGEIQTEYGYACHSLTILCQEWNY
;
A
#
# COMPACT_ATOMS: atom_id res chain seq x y z
N MET A 1 -23.51 -13.26 -3.45
CA MET A 1 -24.45 -12.12 -3.53
C MET A 1 -23.70 -10.91 -4.06
N TYR A 2 -24.41 -9.89 -4.58
CA TYR A 2 -23.75 -8.69 -5.10
C TYR A 2 -22.95 -7.97 -4.02
N GLY A 3 -21.70 -7.61 -4.33
CA GLY A 3 -20.83 -6.84 -3.46
C GLY A 3 -20.16 -7.62 -2.32
N ASP A 4 -20.23 -8.95 -2.30
CA ASP A 4 -19.55 -9.76 -1.27
C ASP A 4 -18.02 -9.66 -1.39
N HIS A 5 -17.48 -9.66 -2.62
CA HIS A 5 -16.05 -9.47 -2.89
C HIS A 5 -15.57 -8.10 -2.41
N ALA A 6 -16.35 -7.06 -2.72
CA ALA A 6 -16.09 -5.69 -2.29
C ALA A 6 -16.10 -5.54 -0.75
N LEU A 7 -16.99 -6.27 -0.05
CA LEU A 7 -17.01 -6.28 1.41
C LEU A 7 -15.75 -6.94 2.00
N LYS A 8 -15.34 -8.08 1.45
CA LYS A 8 -14.09 -8.76 1.87
C LYS A 8 -12.88 -7.84 1.68
N LEU A 9 -12.84 -7.10 0.57
CA LEU A 9 -11.78 -6.14 0.27
C LEU A 9 -11.72 -5.00 1.32
N ILE A 10 -12.89 -4.47 1.74
CA ILE A 10 -12.93 -3.44 2.81
C ILE A 10 -12.49 -4.03 4.15
N GLN A 11 -12.89 -5.26 4.48
CA GLN A 11 -12.44 -5.90 5.71
C GLN A 11 -10.92 -6.07 5.72
N HIS A 12 -10.33 -6.42 4.57
CA HIS A 12 -8.89 -6.45 4.39
C HIS A 12 -8.28 -5.06 4.60
N ALA A 13 -8.83 -4.01 3.98
CA ALA A 13 -8.38 -2.62 4.18
C ALA A 13 -8.40 -2.20 5.66
N LYS A 14 -9.47 -2.55 6.39
CA LYS A 14 -9.60 -2.24 7.82
C LYS A 14 -8.53 -2.95 8.65
N ARG A 15 -8.16 -4.18 8.29
CA ARG A 15 -7.04 -4.89 8.96
C ARG A 15 -5.72 -4.20 8.64
N THR A 16 -5.49 -3.79 7.40
CA THR A 16 -4.26 -3.07 7.00
C THR A 16 -4.04 -1.81 7.84
N GLN A 17 -5.08 -1.06 8.18
CA GLN A 17 -4.95 0.14 9.03
C GLN A 17 -4.42 -0.16 10.44
N ALA A 18 -4.70 -1.34 10.98
CA ALA A 18 -4.25 -1.75 12.31
C ALA A 18 -2.83 -2.34 12.31
N LEU A 19 -2.31 -2.73 11.15
CA LEU A 19 -1.01 -3.38 11.01
C LEU A 19 0.09 -2.33 10.75
N ALA A 20 1.26 -2.56 11.34
CA ALA A 20 2.44 -1.74 11.12
C ALA A 20 3.16 -2.05 9.79
N HIS A 21 2.96 -3.24 9.24
CA HIS A 21 3.50 -3.67 7.94
C HIS A 21 2.39 -3.77 6.92
N LEU A 22 2.75 -3.57 5.64
CA LEU A 22 1.80 -3.68 4.54
C LEU A 22 1.57 -5.17 4.19
N PRO A 23 0.32 -5.68 4.24
CA PRO A 23 0.03 -7.03 3.78
C PRO A 23 0.03 -7.10 2.25
N HIS A 24 0.17 -8.32 1.72
CA HIS A 24 0.19 -8.58 0.28
C HIS A 24 -1.02 -7.97 -0.44
N TYR A 25 -0.75 -7.40 -1.61
CA TYR A 25 -1.78 -6.87 -2.48
C TYR A 25 -2.71 -7.99 -2.98
N GLN A 26 -4.01 -7.86 -2.68
CA GLN A 26 -4.98 -8.88 -3.05
C GLN A 26 -5.47 -8.70 -4.51
N THR A 27 -4.64 -9.10 -5.48
CA THR A 27 -4.94 -9.01 -6.93
C THR A 27 -6.27 -9.67 -7.29
N GLU A 28 -6.54 -10.85 -6.73
CA GLU A 28 -7.68 -11.66 -7.11
C GLU A 28 -9.01 -11.01 -6.70
N LEU A 29 -9.11 -10.48 -5.47
CA LEU A 29 -10.33 -9.78 -5.03
C LEU A 29 -10.59 -8.51 -5.85
N VAL A 30 -9.54 -7.77 -6.21
CA VAL A 30 -9.67 -6.57 -7.07
C VAL A 30 -10.13 -6.95 -8.48
N ARG A 31 -9.56 -8.02 -9.06
CA ARG A 31 -9.95 -8.56 -10.37
C ARG A 31 -11.40 -9.05 -10.36
N GLU A 32 -11.79 -9.82 -9.35
CA GLU A 32 -13.17 -10.32 -9.17
C GLU A 32 -14.16 -9.17 -9.05
N THR A 33 -13.88 -8.18 -8.20
CA THR A 33 -14.75 -7.00 -8.03
C THR A 33 -14.85 -6.19 -9.33
N THR A 34 -13.77 -6.07 -10.09
CA THR A 34 -13.77 -5.37 -11.39
C THR A 34 -14.55 -6.14 -12.45
N ARG A 35 -14.45 -7.48 -12.48
CA ARG A 35 -15.27 -8.32 -13.36
C ARG A 35 -16.75 -8.17 -13.02
N GLU A 36 -17.10 -8.22 -11.74
CA GLU A 36 -18.48 -8.02 -11.27
C GLU A 36 -19.05 -6.67 -11.73
N VAL A 37 -18.28 -5.59 -11.64
CA VAL A 37 -18.71 -4.27 -12.16
C VAL A 37 -18.94 -4.29 -13.67
N ARG A 38 -18.06 -4.94 -14.44
CA ARG A 38 -18.21 -5.06 -15.90
C ARG A 38 -19.40 -5.92 -16.29
N ASP A 39 -19.68 -6.97 -15.53
CA ASP A 39 -20.80 -7.86 -15.82
C ASP A 39 -22.13 -7.17 -15.48
N LEU A 40 -22.21 -6.42 -14.36
CA LEU A 40 -23.35 -5.55 -14.06
C LEU A 40 -23.59 -4.49 -15.14
N ASP A 41 -22.53 -3.91 -15.70
CA ASP A 41 -22.63 -2.92 -16.78
C ASP A 41 -23.15 -3.53 -18.10
N LYS A 42 -22.70 -4.74 -18.44
CA LYS A 42 -23.23 -5.52 -19.56
C LYS A 42 -24.70 -5.86 -19.34
N ASP A 43 -25.09 -6.26 -18.14
CA ASP A 43 -26.48 -6.59 -17.82
C ASP A 43 -27.38 -5.36 -17.96
N VAL A 44 -26.96 -4.20 -17.45
CA VAL A 44 -27.66 -2.92 -17.65
C VAL A 44 -27.77 -2.59 -19.14
N SER A 45 -26.69 -2.76 -19.90
CA SER A 45 -26.67 -2.51 -21.34
C SER A 45 -27.62 -3.45 -22.10
N ASN A 46 -27.68 -4.72 -21.73
CA ASN A 46 -28.59 -5.71 -22.32
C ASN A 46 -30.05 -5.40 -22.01
N ILE A 47 -30.36 -4.96 -20.78
CA ILE A 47 -31.70 -4.54 -20.37
C ILE A 47 -32.14 -3.28 -21.14
N LEU A 48 -31.23 -2.35 -21.39
CA LEU A 48 -31.53 -1.09 -22.07
C LEU A 48 -31.49 -1.18 -23.60
N ALA A 49 -30.84 -2.19 -24.18
CA ALA A 49 -30.71 -2.38 -25.63
C ALA A 49 -32.05 -2.35 -26.40
N PRO A 50 -33.16 -2.95 -25.91
CA PRO A 50 -34.46 -2.89 -26.57
C PRO A 50 -35.05 -1.48 -26.66
N PHE A 51 -34.70 -0.59 -25.73
CA PHE A 51 -35.30 0.74 -25.62
C PHE A 51 -34.62 1.78 -26.51
N GLN A 52 -33.44 1.49 -27.07
CA GLN A 52 -32.69 2.34 -28.03
C GLN A 52 -32.68 3.85 -27.67
N GLY A 53 -32.58 4.19 -26.37
CA GLY A 53 -32.55 5.57 -25.88
C GLY A 53 -33.92 6.21 -25.56
N SER A 54 -35.04 5.57 -25.90
CA SER A 54 -36.40 5.99 -25.55
C SER A 54 -36.94 5.25 -24.31
N PHE A 55 -36.12 5.13 -23.26
CA PHE A 55 -36.55 4.51 -22.00
C PHE A 55 -37.40 5.48 -21.18
N ASN A 56 -38.65 5.13 -20.90
CA ASN A 56 -39.52 5.89 -20.01
C ASN A 56 -39.69 5.14 -18.67
N PRO A 57 -39.14 5.66 -17.55
CA PRO A 57 -39.24 5.02 -16.24
C PRO A 57 -40.68 4.85 -15.74
N SER A 58 -41.63 5.69 -16.18
CA SER A 58 -43.02 5.64 -15.73
C SER A 58 -43.83 4.55 -16.44
N SER A 59 -43.44 4.13 -17.65
CA SER A 59 -44.14 3.06 -18.37
C SER A 59 -43.74 1.67 -17.88
N GLU A 60 -42.49 1.51 -17.41
CA GLU A 60 -41.98 0.24 -16.88
C GLU A 60 -41.20 0.42 -15.57
N PRO A 61 -41.92 0.52 -14.44
CA PRO A 61 -41.27 0.71 -13.14
C PRO A 61 -40.40 -0.50 -12.72
N ALA A 62 -40.73 -1.72 -13.15
CA ALA A 62 -39.95 -2.92 -12.82
C ALA A 62 -38.54 -2.88 -13.46
N THR A 63 -38.46 -2.53 -14.75
CA THR A 63 -37.21 -2.37 -15.49
C THR A 63 -36.37 -1.22 -14.89
N ALA A 64 -37.03 -0.09 -14.57
CA ALA A 64 -36.37 1.05 -13.93
C ALA A 64 -35.73 0.69 -12.57
N CYS A 65 -36.45 -0.06 -11.74
CA CYS A 65 -35.92 -0.55 -10.46
C CYS A 65 -34.71 -1.48 -10.65
N SER A 66 -34.76 -2.40 -11.62
CA SER A 66 -33.65 -3.31 -11.93
C SER A 66 -32.38 -2.55 -12.33
N VAL A 67 -32.51 -1.60 -13.27
CA VAL A 67 -31.39 -0.75 -13.71
C VAL A 67 -30.84 0.08 -12.55
N LEU A 68 -31.71 0.65 -11.71
CA LEU A 68 -31.30 1.43 -10.54
C LEU A 68 -30.52 0.57 -9.54
N VAL A 69 -30.98 -0.64 -9.22
CA VAL A 69 -30.28 -1.54 -8.29
C VAL A 69 -28.90 -1.90 -8.84
N ASN A 70 -28.80 -2.29 -10.11
CA ASN A 70 -27.51 -2.59 -10.74
C ASN A 70 -26.57 -1.37 -10.71
N HIS A 71 -27.08 -0.17 -11.01
CA HIS A 71 -26.30 1.07 -10.94
C HIS A 71 -25.79 1.36 -9.53
N LEU A 72 -26.63 1.20 -8.50
CA LEU A 72 -26.24 1.39 -7.11
C LEU A 72 -25.18 0.36 -6.67
N CYS A 73 -25.32 -0.89 -7.11
CA CYS A 73 -24.33 -1.95 -6.88
C CYS A 73 -22.98 -1.61 -7.52
N MET A 74 -22.97 -1.15 -8.78
CA MET A 74 -21.73 -0.70 -9.45
C MET A 74 -21.05 0.46 -8.69
N ARG A 75 -21.83 1.47 -8.28
CA ARG A 75 -21.31 2.61 -7.49
C ARG A 75 -20.75 2.16 -6.14
N ARG A 76 -21.39 1.20 -5.49
CA ARG A 76 -20.90 0.60 -4.24
C ARG A 76 -19.56 -0.08 -4.48
N ASN A 77 -19.44 -0.97 -5.46
CA ASN A 77 -18.19 -1.67 -5.76
C ASN A 77 -17.05 -0.70 -6.10
N LYS A 78 -17.32 0.33 -6.92
CA LYS A 78 -16.35 1.39 -7.21
C LYS A 78 -15.87 2.12 -5.95
N ARG A 79 -16.79 2.47 -5.03
CA ARG A 79 -16.44 3.13 -3.77
C ARG A 79 -15.55 2.24 -2.90
N CYS A 80 -15.83 0.94 -2.84
CA CYS A 80 -15.05 -0.02 -2.06
C CYS A 80 -13.63 -0.17 -2.61
N LEU A 81 -13.48 -0.26 -3.94
CA LEU A 81 -12.19 -0.32 -4.61
C LEU A 81 -11.35 0.93 -4.31
N LEU A 82 -11.92 2.12 -4.51
CA LEU A 82 -11.22 3.38 -4.24
C LEU A 82 -10.82 3.51 -2.77
N ALA A 83 -11.68 3.09 -1.84
CA ALA A 83 -11.36 3.11 -0.42
C ALA A 83 -10.18 2.17 -0.09
N TYR A 84 -10.15 0.97 -0.65
CA TYR A 84 -9.05 0.03 -0.47
C TYR A 84 -7.72 0.60 -0.98
N HIS A 85 -7.70 1.13 -2.22
CA HIS A 85 -6.50 1.73 -2.79
C HIS A 85 -6.05 2.97 -2.00
N ARG A 86 -6.98 3.83 -1.60
CA ARG A 86 -6.66 5.02 -0.80
C ARG A 86 -5.96 4.67 0.51
N VAL A 87 -6.48 3.68 1.24
CA VAL A 87 -5.88 3.23 2.51
C VAL A 87 -4.48 2.68 2.30
N ARG A 88 -4.23 1.99 1.19
CA ARG A 88 -2.89 1.48 0.86
C ARG A 88 -1.93 2.60 0.47
N SER A 89 -2.35 3.53 -0.38
CA SER A 89 -1.54 4.71 -0.73
C SER A 89 -1.18 5.55 0.50
N ASP A 90 -2.14 5.79 1.41
CA ASP A 90 -1.87 6.48 2.68
C ASP A 90 -0.77 5.79 3.49
N LYS A 91 -0.80 4.45 3.55
CA LYS A 91 0.21 3.68 4.29
C LYS A 91 1.57 3.70 3.59
N LEU A 92 1.59 3.61 2.26
CA LEU A 92 2.82 3.72 1.47
C LEU A 92 3.48 5.09 1.67
N GLU A 93 2.69 6.16 1.61
CA GLU A 93 3.17 7.52 1.86
C GLU A 93 3.74 7.66 3.27
N GLU A 94 3.03 7.18 4.30
CA GLU A 94 3.54 7.16 5.69
C GLU A 94 4.89 6.43 5.79
N MET A 95 5.06 5.30 5.08
CA MET A 95 6.33 4.58 5.05
C MET A 95 7.44 5.39 4.37
N CYS A 96 7.16 6.02 3.22
CA CYS A 96 8.09 6.91 2.52
C CYS A 96 8.56 8.08 3.41
N TRP A 97 7.66 8.68 4.20
CA TRP A 97 8.00 9.75 5.14
C TRP A 97 8.77 9.25 6.37
N SER A 98 8.54 8.01 6.80
CA SER A 98 9.25 7.41 7.94
C SER A 98 10.71 7.00 7.65
N GLY A 99 11.21 7.25 6.43
CA GLY A 99 12.58 6.90 6.03
C GLY A 99 12.83 5.40 5.90
N LYS A 100 11.79 4.56 6.05
CA LYS A 100 11.85 3.13 5.71
C LYS A 100 11.77 3.03 4.21
N ASP A 101 12.91 2.78 3.57
CA ASP A 101 12.91 2.51 2.14
C ASP A 101 12.09 1.23 1.91
N VAL A 102 10.90 1.43 1.33
CA VAL A 102 9.92 0.38 1.04
C VAL A 102 10.56 -0.67 0.12
N LEU A 103 11.54 -0.26 -0.71
CA LEU A 103 12.26 -1.12 -1.63
C LEU A 103 13.34 -1.97 -0.93
N ASP A 104 13.98 -1.43 0.11
CA ASP A 104 14.97 -2.19 0.89
C ASP A 104 14.31 -3.27 1.76
N GLN A 105 13.08 -3.06 2.22
CA GLN A 105 12.32 -4.13 2.92
C GLN A 105 12.06 -5.33 2.02
N GLU A 106 11.82 -5.12 0.72
CA GLU A 106 11.66 -6.22 -0.24
C GLU A 106 12.98 -6.98 -0.46
N GLN A 107 14.11 -6.25 -0.54
CA GLN A 107 15.43 -6.87 -0.71
C GLN A 107 15.93 -7.60 0.54
N GLN A 108 15.64 -7.08 1.74
CA GLN A 108 16.02 -7.73 3.00
C GLN A 108 15.19 -8.98 3.29
N ALA A 109 13.89 -9.00 2.93
CA ALA A 109 13.06 -10.20 2.98
C ALA A 109 13.60 -11.31 2.05
N GLY A 110 14.13 -10.94 0.88
CA GLY A 110 14.81 -11.87 -0.03
C GLY A 110 16.18 -12.36 0.44
N ARG A 111 16.92 -11.56 1.24
CA ARG A 111 18.28 -11.91 1.70
C ARG A 111 18.32 -12.78 2.96
N GLN A 112 17.29 -12.77 3.81
CA GLN A 112 17.22 -13.64 5.00
C GLN A 112 16.94 -15.13 4.67
N GLY A 113 16.66 -15.46 3.40
CA GLY A 113 16.39 -16.84 2.97
C GLY A 113 17.60 -17.68 2.56
N ASN A 114 18.83 -17.16 2.61
CA ASN A 114 20.01 -17.84 2.03
C ASN A 114 21.13 -18.15 3.04
N GLY A 115 20.76 -18.58 4.26
CA GLY A 115 21.66 -19.25 5.20
C GLY A 115 21.49 -20.77 5.12
N GLU A 116 22.57 -21.46 4.76
CA GLU A 116 22.69 -22.89 4.48
C GLU A 116 21.90 -23.83 5.42
N GLY A 117 20.94 -24.58 4.86
CA GLY A 117 20.19 -25.60 5.60
C GLY A 117 19.22 -26.37 4.70
N SER A 118 19.66 -27.54 4.23
CA SER A 118 18.92 -28.50 3.40
C SER A 118 17.53 -28.85 3.97
N GLY A 119 16.46 -28.71 3.17
CA GLY A 119 15.12 -29.17 3.57
C GLY A 119 13.98 -28.73 2.65
N MET A 120 13.58 -29.64 1.76
CA MET A 120 12.38 -29.66 0.92
C MET A 120 11.12 -29.01 1.54
N ALA A 121 10.88 -27.70 1.33
CA ALA A 121 9.56 -27.07 1.48
C ALA A 121 9.49 -25.65 0.89
N SER A 122 8.46 -25.42 0.07
CA SER A 122 7.79 -24.13 -0.15
C SER A 122 8.37 -23.15 -1.18
N GLU A 123 8.06 -23.48 -2.43
CA GLU A 123 7.90 -22.58 -3.58
C GLU A 123 6.73 -21.59 -3.35
N VAL A 124 6.80 -20.71 -2.34
CA VAL A 124 5.74 -19.74 -2.02
C VAL A 124 6.28 -18.35 -1.56
N GLY A 125 7.60 -18.17 -1.43
CA GLY A 125 8.16 -17.02 -0.70
C GLY A 125 8.57 -15.78 -1.50
N ASN A 126 8.30 -15.67 -2.80
CA ASN A 126 8.78 -14.56 -3.64
C ASN A 126 7.66 -13.66 -4.20
N GLN A 127 6.60 -13.43 -3.41
CA GLN A 127 5.54 -12.51 -3.81
C GLN A 127 5.80 -11.15 -3.18
N SER A 128 6.36 -10.23 -3.97
CA SER A 128 6.36 -8.80 -3.67
C SER A 128 5.02 -8.42 -3.03
N SER A 129 5.08 -7.78 -1.87
CA SER A 129 3.86 -7.39 -1.14
C SER A 129 3.06 -6.32 -1.90
N LEU A 130 3.72 -5.69 -2.86
CA LEU A 130 3.26 -4.62 -3.72
C LEU A 130 2.80 -5.15 -5.08
N SER A 131 1.79 -4.49 -5.63
CA SER A 131 1.49 -4.61 -7.05
C SER A 131 2.49 -3.80 -7.89
N PRO A 132 2.76 -4.18 -9.14
CA PRO A 132 3.67 -3.42 -10.00
C PRO A 132 3.19 -1.98 -10.22
N GLU A 133 1.88 -1.74 -10.18
CA GLU A 133 1.31 -0.40 -10.26
C GLU A 133 1.57 0.43 -8.98
N GLU A 134 1.64 -0.21 -7.80
CA GLU A 134 2.00 0.44 -6.55
C GLU A 134 3.50 0.73 -6.45
N ASP A 135 4.36 -0.15 -6.98
CA ASP A 135 5.81 0.09 -7.04
C ASP A 135 6.13 1.34 -7.88
N GLU A 136 5.52 1.46 -9.06
CA GLU A 136 5.68 2.65 -9.90
C GLU A 136 5.18 3.92 -9.19
N TYR A 137 4.06 3.85 -8.46
CA TYR A 137 3.56 4.98 -7.67
C TYR A 137 4.55 5.42 -6.59
N VAL A 138 5.12 4.47 -5.85
CA VAL A 138 6.09 4.75 -4.78
C VAL A 138 7.35 5.38 -5.34
N ARG A 139 7.85 4.90 -6.49
CA ARG A 139 9.02 5.50 -7.16
C ARG A 139 8.77 6.95 -7.55
N GLN A 140 7.65 7.23 -8.24
CA GLN A 140 7.29 8.58 -8.63
C GLN A 140 7.07 9.51 -7.42
N TYR A 141 6.48 8.98 -6.35
CA TYR A 141 6.32 9.72 -5.10
C TYR A 141 7.66 10.02 -4.42
N GLY A 142 8.57 9.04 -4.40
CA GLY A 142 9.93 9.19 -3.90
C GLY A 142 10.72 10.24 -4.67
N ASP A 143 10.64 10.24 -6.01
CA ASP A 143 11.28 11.25 -6.86
C ASP A 143 10.72 12.66 -6.59
N MET A 144 9.40 12.77 -6.45
CA MET A 144 8.74 14.03 -6.07
C MET A 144 9.20 14.52 -4.70
N LEU A 145 9.29 13.62 -3.73
CA LEU A 145 9.75 13.92 -2.38
C LEU A 145 11.23 14.34 -2.37
N ALA A 146 12.09 13.66 -3.14
CA ALA A 146 13.50 14.02 -3.29
C ALA A 146 13.66 15.40 -3.94
N ALA A 147 12.88 15.72 -4.98
CA ALA A 147 12.85 17.04 -5.59
C ALA A 147 12.40 18.13 -4.60
N TYR A 148 11.44 17.82 -3.73
CA TYR A 148 10.99 18.73 -2.68
C TYR A 148 12.06 18.95 -1.60
N LYS A 149 12.72 17.87 -1.14
CA LYS A 149 13.84 17.94 -0.19
C LYS A 149 15.03 18.71 -0.77
N GLY A 150 15.32 18.57 -2.06
CA GLY A 150 16.41 19.29 -2.72
C GLY A 150 16.30 20.82 -2.68
N GLN A 151 15.10 21.37 -2.43
CA GLN A 151 14.92 22.81 -2.21
C GLN A 151 15.38 23.27 -0.83
N TRP A 152 15.44 22.37 0.15
CA TRP A 152 15.73 22.64 1.55
C TRP A 152 16.90 21.76 2.00
N THR A 153 18.13 22.19 1.71
CA THR A 153 19.34 21.42 2.07
C THR A 153 19.64 21.42 3.56
N ASP A 154 19.13 22.42 4.28
CA ASP A 154 19.46 22.66 5.70
C ASP A 154 18.47 21.99 6.66
N ILE A 155 17.37 21.44 6.14
CA ILE A 155 16.26 20.89 6.94
C ILE A 155 15.96 19.48 6.45
N ASP A 156 16.20 18.48 7.30
CA ASP A 156 15.74 17.13 7.03
C ASP A 156 14.23 16.99 7.36
N LEU A 157 13.42 16.98 6.30
CA LEU A 157 11.97 16.83 6.40
C LEU A 157 11.51 15.41 6.76
N THR A 158 12.41 14.42 6.69
CA THR A 158 12.16 13.02 7.10
C THR A 158 12.82 12.65 8.41
N GLY A 159 13.36 13.64 9.11
CA GLY A 159 13.96 13.46 10.42
C GLY A 159 12.94 13.10 11.50
N SER A 160 13.44 12.82 12.70
CA SER A 160 12.60 12.51 13.85
C SER A 160 11.69 13.68 14.21
N LEU A 161 10.40 13.40 14.37
CA LEU A 161 9.41 14.36 14.89
C LEU A 161 9.54 14.59 16.41
N GLU A 162 10.32 13.76 17.09
CA GLU A 162 10.57 13.86 18.52
C GLU A 162 11.68 14.90 18.78
N PRO A 163 11.42 15.90 19.64
CA PRO A 163 12.40 16.94 19.90
C PRO A 163 13.60 16.36 20.69
N PRO A 164 14.84 16.74 20.35
CA PRO A 164 16.03 16.25 21.04
C PRO A 164 16.05 16.75 22.50
N ARG A 165 16.33 15.85 23.44
CA ARG A 165 16.44 16.17 24.87
C ARG A 165 17.83 16.66 25.25
N ASP A 166 18.86 16.02 24.71
CA ASP A 166 20.27 16.28 24.99
C ASP A 166 21.09 16.36 23.70
N LEU A 167 22.19 17.11 23.74
CA LEU A 167 23.13 17.27 22.61
C LEU A 167 23.93 16.01 22.29
N PHE A 168 24.06 15.09 23.27
CA PHE A 168 24.81 13.85 23.12
C PHE A 168 23.93 12.68 23.53
N ILE A 169 23.98 11.60 22.75
CA ILE A 169 23.29 10.33 23.02
C ILE A 169 24.29 9.18 23.04
N ASP A 170 24.14 8.26 23.99
CA ASP A 170 24.89 7.02 24.03
C ASP A 170 24.15 5.95 23.20
N VAL A 171 24.73 5.54 22.07
CA VAL A 171 24.14 4.51 21.19
C VAL A 171 24.81 3.17 21.44
N ARG A 172 24.01 2.13 21.70
CA ARG A 172 24.49 0.73 21.79
C ARG A 172 24.27 0.01 20.46
N VAL A 173 25.33 -0.61 19.95
CA VAL A 173 25.29 -1.39 18.71
C VAL A 173 24.56 -2.71 18.93
N LEU A 174 23.57 -3.00 18.08
CA LEU A 174 22.84 -4.27 18.12
C LEU A 174 23.45 -5.33 17.20
N ARG A 175 24.11 -4.90 16.10
CA ARG A 175 24.76 -5.76 15.09
C ARG A 175 25.89 -5.01 14.40
N ASP A 176 26.93 -5.73 13.97
CA ASP A 176 28.05 -5.16 13.21
C ASP A 176 27.58 -4.69 11.82
N ALA A 177 27.76 -3.40 11.53
CA ALA A 177 27.48 -2.79 10.22
C ALA A 177 28.74 -2.30 9.48
N GLY A 178 29.94 -2.67 9.95
CA GLY A 178 31.20 -2.21 9.34
C GLY A 178 31.53 -0.76 9.67
N GLU A 179 32.14 -0.05 8.71
CA GLU A 179 32.57 1.34 8.86
C GLU A 179 31.48 2.32 8.39
N ILE A 180 31.07 3.22 9.27
CA ILE A 180 30.04 4.23 8.97
C ILE A 180 30.68 5.60 8.90
N GLN A 181 30.39 6.33 7.83
CA GLN A 181 30.83 7.70 7.63
C GLN A 181 29.76 8.67 8.13
N THR A 182 30.15 9.53 9.05
CA THR A 182 29.37 10.69 9.46
C THR A 182 29.86 11.94 8.74
N GLU A 183 29.01 12.95 8.60
CA GLU A 183 29.30 14.23 7.94
C GLU A 183 30.47 15.02 8.58
N TYR A 184 30.80 14.73 9.85
CA TYR A 184 31.90 15.36 10.60
C TYR A 184 33.22 14.57 10.56
N GLY A 185 33.24 13.39 9.93
CA GLY A 185 34.44 12.58 9.74
C GLY A 185 34.86 11.71 10.93
N TYR A 186 35.53 10.60 10.58
CA TYR A 186 36.02 9.46 11.38
C TYR A 186 35.06 8.29 11.58
N ALA A 187 35.30 7.30 10.72
CA ALA A 187 35.11 5.86 10.84
C ALA A 187 35.09 5.34 12.29
N CYS A 188 33.90 5.17 12.85
CA CYS A 188 33.73 4.28 13.99
C CYS A 188 33.55 2.86 13.43
N HIS A 189 34.47 1.95 13.79
CA HIS A 189 34.31 0.53 13.50
C HIS A 189 33.12 0.02 14.33
N SER A 190 32.04 -0.35 13.65
CA SER A 190 30.78 -0.89 14.18
C SER A 190 29.87 0.15 14.87
N LEU A 191 28.81 0.59 14.16
CA LEU A 191 27.70 1.32 14.77
C LEU A 191 26.40 1.28 13.93
N THR A 192 25.71 0.14 13.84
CA THR A 192 24.31 0.18 13.35
C THR A 192 23.47 1.04 14.29
N ILE A 193 23.12 2.26 13.88
CA ILE A 193 22.17 3.13 14.57
C ILE A 193 20.76 2.61 14.27
N LEU A 194 20.28 1.69 15.10
CA LEU A 194 18.84 1.58 15.35
C LEU A 194 18.59 2.40 16.62
N CYS A 195 18.14 3.64 16.45
CA CYS A 195 17.58 4.44 17.54
C CYS A 195 16.30 3.76 18.03
N GLN A 196 16.44 2.74 18.89
CA GLN A 196 15.41 2.44 19.87
C GLN A 196 15.77 3.27 21.10
N GLU A 197 15.09 4.40 21.25
CA GLU A 197 15.07 5.14 22.50
C GLU A 197 14.63 4.18 23.62
N TRP A 198 15.55 3.86 24.52
CA TRP A 198 15.19 3.24 25.79
C TRP A 198 14.62 4.34 26.68
N ASN A 199 13.29 4.47 26.70
CA ASN A 199 12.60 5.16 27.79
C ASN A 199 12.89 4.41 29.09
N TYR A 200 13.67 5.02 29.97
CA TYR A 200 13.71 4.70 31.40
C TYR A 200 12.47 5.29 32.10
#